data_AF-A0A1R4JT68-F1
#
_entry.id   AF-A0A1R4JT68-F1
#
_cell.length_a   1.000
_cell.length_b   1.000
_cell.length_c   1.000
_cell.angle_alpha   90.00
_cell.angle_beta   90.00
_cell.angle_gamma   90.00
#
_symmetry.space_group_name_H-M   'P 1'
#
loop_
_entity.id
_entity.type
_entity.pdbx_description
1 polymer ?
#
loop_
_entity_poly.entity_id
_entity_poly.type
_entity_poly.pdbx_seq_one_letter_code
_entity_poly.pdbx_strand_id
1 'polypeptide(L)'
;MLTISNSTIGMKDGLYSLNDLHRASGGEKKHKPAFFLRNDKTKEVVSELRNSNSLENIVRVKRGGEDQGTWVCKELVYSYAMWISAKFHIAVVQTFDAVASEYQRLDKRLDRLCRDLDAVTINLSNAGRFLNIGGKQLKPQLQRSINDTLKQMQPSLELVEGGNKS
;
A
#
# COMPACT_ATOMS: atom_id res chain seq x y z
N MET A 1 14.30 -0.98 6.18
CA MET A 1 15.45 -1.87 6.41
C MET A 1 15.64 -2.70 5.14
N LEU A 2 16.79 -2.61 4.49
CA LEU A 2 17.09 -3.37 3.27
C LEU A 2 18.11 -4.47 3.61
N THR A 3 17.87 -5.73 3.23
CA THR A 3 18.81 -6.82 3.51
C THR A 3 19.51 -7.22 2.23
N ILE A 4 20.84 -7.04 2.16
CA ILE A 4 21.68 -7.43 1.03
C ILE A 4 22.65 -8.50 1.52
N SER A 5 22.67 -9.68 0.90
CA SER A 5 23.59 -10.78 1.24
C SER A 5 23.63 -11.11 2.74
N ASN A 6 22.45 -11.19 3.38
CA ASN A 6 22.28 -11.44 4.82
C ASN A 6 22.80 -10.32 5.75
N SER A 7 23.10 -9.15 5.19
CA SER A 7 23.49 -7.96 5.96
C SER A 7 22.40 -6.90 5.89
N THR A 8 22.06 -6.34 7.04
CA THR A 8 21.15 -5.22 7.15
C THR A 8 21.83 -3.92 6.72
N ILE A 9 21.22 -3.24 5.75
CA ILE A 9 21.62 -1.92 5.28
C ILE A 9 20.68 -0.88 5.88
N GLY A 10 21.25 0.06 6.63
CA GLY A 10 20.55 1.24 7.13
C GLY A 10 20.07 2.11 5.98
N MET A 11 18.83 2.61 6.09
CA MET A 11 18.25 3.59 5.17
C MET A 11 17.68 4.76 5.98
N LYS A 12 18.02 5.98 5.60
CA LYS A 12 17.58 7.22 6.26
C LYS A 12 17.36 8.30 5.22
N ASP A 13 16.17 8.92 5.21
CA ASP A 13 15.82 10.02 4.30
C ASP A 13 16.08 9.70 2.81
N GLY A 14 15.84 8.45 2.38
CA GLY A 14 16.12 8.00 1.01
C GLY A 14 17.59 7.67 0.71
N LEU A 15 18.49 7.84 1.69
CA LEU A 15 19.91 7.51 1.60
C LEU A 15 20.22 6.16 2.25
N TYR A 16 21.17 5.43 1.68
CA TYR A 16 21.64 4.14 2.14
C TYR A 16 23.03 4.25 2.76
N SER A 17 23.26 3.50 3.83
CA SER A 17 24.55 3.45 4.53
C SER A 17 25.62 2.72 3.72
N LEU A 18 26.59 3.47 3.20
CA LEU A 18 27.73 2.92 2.47
C LEU A 18 28.66 2.11 3.38
N ASN A 19 28.66 2.41 4.68
CA ASN A 19 29.40 1.63 5.68
C ASN A 19 28.82 0.22 5.83
N ASP A 20 27.50 0.07 5.82
CA ASP A 20 26.86 -1.23 5.90
C ASP A 20 27.08 -2.03 4.62
N LEU A 21 27.02 -1.37 3.45
CA LEU A 21 27.39 -2.00 2.17
C LEU A 21 28.85 -2.45 2.16
N HIS A 22 29.75 -1.63 2.70
CA HIS A 22 31.15 -1.97 2.82
C HIS A 22 31.36 -3.25 3.64
N ARG A 23 30.65 -3.37 4.77
CA ARG A 23 30.66 -4.59 5.59
C ARG A 23 30.03 -5.78 4.85
N ALA A 24 28.89 -5.57 4.19
CA ALA A 24 28.18 -6.61 3.43
C ALA A 24 28.98 -7.15 2.24
N SER A 25 29.88 -6.34 1.68
CA SER A 25 30.74 -6.71 0.55
C SER A 25 32.07 -7.38 0.96
N GLY A 26 32.34 -7.55 2.26
CA GLY A 26 33.55 -8.20 2.77
C GLY A 26 34.55 -7.30 3.48
N GLY A 27 34.33 -5.98 3.57
CA GLY A 27 35.07 -5.09 4.47
C GLY A 27 36.54 -4.83 4.10
N GLU A 28 36.95 -5.06 2.86
CA GLU A 28 38.35 -4.89 2.45
C GLU A 28 38.83 -3.43 2.54
N LYS A 29 39.99 -3.17 3.15
CA LYS A 29 40.48 -1.80 3.41
C LYS A 29 40.54 -0.91 2.17
N LYS A 30 40.83 -1.45 0.98
CA LYS A 30 40.86 -0.70 -0.28
C LYS A 30 39.48 -0.19 -0.73
N HIS A 31 38.41 -0.87 -0.31
CA HIS A 31 37.04 -0.53 -0.68
C HIS A 31 36.35 0.41 0.31
N LYS A 32 37.08 1.04 1.25
CA LYS A 32 36.47 1.95 2.21
C LYS A 32 35.70 3.08 1.50
N PRO A 33 34.51 3.47 2.01
CA PRO A 33 33.71 4.59 1.50
C PRO A 33 34.49 5.88 1.22
N ALA A 34 35.48 6.19 2.07
CA ALA A 34 36.32 7.37 1.90
C ALA A 34 37.16 7.34 0.61
N PHE A 35 37.61 6.16 0.16
CA PHE A 35 38.34 6.01 -1.11
C PHE A 35 37.41 6.09 -2.30
N PHE A 36 36.22 5.49 -2.19
CA PHE A 36 35.20 5.56 -3.23
C PHE A 36 34.81 7.02 -3.55
N LEU A 37 34.56 7.84 -2.54
CA LEU A 37 34.20 9.25 -2.72
C LEU A 37 35.32 10.12 -3.32
N ARG A 38 36.58 9.67 -3.24
CA ARG A 38 37.74 10.36 -3.82
C ARG A 38 37.98 10.00 -5.28
N ASN A 39 37.39 8.90 -5.76
CA ASN A 39 37.54 8.43 -7.13
C ASN A 39 36.91 9.45 -8.11
N ASP A 40 37.62 9.77 -9.19
CA ASP A 40 37.17 10.74 -10.18
C ASP A 40 35.88 10.31 -10.88
N LYS A 41 35.71 9.01 -11.14
CA LYS A 41 34.45 8.49 -11.71
C LYS A 41 33.27 8.73 -10.78
N THR A 42 33.46 8.58 -9.47
CA THR A 42 32.41 8.85 -8.48
C THR A 42 32.06 10.34 -8.43
N LYS A 43 33.07 11.22 -8.50
CA LYS A 43 32.83 12.67 -8.54
C LYS A 43 32.03 13.09 -9.77
N GLU A 44 32.34 12.49 -10.93
CA GLU A 44 31.60 12.71 -12.17
C GLU A 44 30.14 12.28 -12.02
N VAL A 45 29.89 11.08 -11.49
CA VAL A 45 28.52 10.59 -11.21
C VAL A 45 27.79 11.51 -10.24
N VAL A 46 28.44 11.95 -9.16
CA VAL A 46 27.85 12.91 -8.20
C VAL A 46 27.51 14.24 -8.89
N SER A 47 28.38 14.73 -9.76
CA SER A 47 28.14 15.97 -10.52
C SER A 47 26.94 15.82 -11.46
N GLU A 48 26.86 14.72 -12.19
CA GLU A 48 25.75 14.45 -13.11
C GLU A 48 24.42 14.30 -12.35
N LEU A 49 24.44 13.63 -11.20
CA LEU A 49 23.26 13.50 -10.35
C LEU A 49 22.79 14.84 -9.78
N ARG A 50 23.70 15.77 -9.46
CA ARG A 50 23.35 17.13 -9.03
C ARG A 50 22.70 17.95 -10.13
N ASN A 51 23.10 17.71 -11.38
CA ASN A 51 22.58 18.44 -12.53
C ASN A 51 21.22 17.90 -12.98
N SER A 52 21.05 16.58 -12.94
CA SER A 52 19.85 15.89 -13.45
C SER A 52 18.72 15.79 -12.43
N ASN A 53 19.04 15.61 -11.14
CA ASN A 53 18.04 15.48 -10.09
C ASN A 53 18.02 16.75 -9.25
N SER A 54 16.84 17.34 -9.04
CA SER A 54 16.60 18.33 -7.96
C SER A 54 16.71 17.72 -6.54
N LEU A 55 17.42 16.60 -6.39
CA LEU A 55 17.68 15.96 -5.11
C LEU A 55 18.78 16.75 -4.40
N GLU A 56 18.41 17.49 -3.36
CA GLU A 56 19.38 18.21 -2.52
C GLU A 56 20.36 17.28 -1.81
N ASN A 57 19.96 16.00 -1.60
CA ASN A 57 20.69 15.04 -0.79
C ASN A 57 21.15 13.83 -1.62
N ILE A 58 22.37 13.90 -2.15
CA ILE A 58 23.01 12.81 -2.92
C ILE A 58 24.04 12.05 -2.07
N VAL A 59 24.84 12.78 -1.29
CA VAL A 59 25.83 12.24 -0.37
C VAL A 59 25.76 13.02 0.95
N ARG A 60 25.65 12.29 2.07
CA ARG A 60 25.72 12.85 3.42
C ARG A 60 26.78 12.10 4.22
N VAL A 61 27.81 12.83 4.65
CA VAL A 61 28.87 12.27 5.51
C VAL A 61 28.68 12.80 6.92
N LYS A 62 28.35 11.92 7.86
CA LYS A 62 28.24 12.25 9.30
C LYS A 62 29.48 11.74 10.02
N ARG A 63 30.22 12.64 10.67
CA ARG A 63 31.44 12.33 11.45
C ARG A 63 31.11 12.47 12.95
N GLY A 64 30.46 11.46 13.52
CA GLY A 64 30.13 11.38 14.95
C GLY A 64 28.66 11.11 15.26
N GLY A 65 28.40 10.67 16.49
CA GLY A 65 27.08 10.25 16.97
C GLY A 65 26.66 8.86 16.46
N GLU A 66 25.43 8.47 16.78
CA GLU A 66 24.91 7.12 16.49
C GLU A 66 24.82 6.82 14.97
N ASP A 67 24.40 7.78 14.15
CA ASP A 67 24.34 7.60 12.68
C ASP A 67 25.66 7.88 11.93
N GLN A 68 26.82 7.72 12.57
CA GLN A 68 28.10 8.02 11.93
C GLN A 68 28.30 7.15 10.68
N GLY A 69 28.58 7.80 9.55
CA GLY A 69 28.85 7.10 8.32
C GLY A 69 28.69 7.93 7.06
N THR A 70 28.89 7.25 5.93
CA THR A 70 28.64 7.81 4.60
C THR A 70 27.31 7.29 4.11
N TRP A 71 26.38 8.19 3.84
CA TRP A 71 25.02 7.91 3.38
C TRP A 71 24.87 8.42 1.95
N VAL A 72 24.36 7.58 1.05
CA VAL A 72 24.32 7.89 -0.39
C VAL A 72 23.01 7.49 -1.03
N CYS A 73 22.64 8.14 -2.13
CA CYS A 73 21.46 7.75 -2.92
C CYS A 73 21.64 6.37 -3.59
N LYS A 74 20.55 5.86 -4.17
CA LYS A 74 20.47 4.53 -4.80
C LYS A 74 21.46 4.36 -5.96
N GLU A 75 21.66 5.39 -6.76
CA GLU A 75 22.54 5.39 -7.93
C GLU A 75 24.01 5.22 -7.52
N LEU A 76 24.39 5.85 -6.41
CA LEU A 76 25.71 5.70 -5.82
C LEU A 76 25.90 4.35 -5.13
N VAL A 77 24.83 3.74 -4.61
CA VAL A 77 24.87 2.35 -4.16
C VAL A 77 25.25 1.42 -5.31
N TYR A 78 24.63 1.56 -6.48
CA TYR A 78 24.98 0.74 -7.65
C TYR A 78 26.41 0.98 -8.11
N SER A 79 26.82 2.25 -8.18
CA SER A 79 28.18 2.65 -8.57
C SER A 79 29.23 2.08 -7.62
N TYR A 80 28.97 2.13 -6.30
CA TYR A 80 29.85 1.57 -5.29
C TYR A 80 29.94 0.05 -5.40
N ALA A 81 28.80 -0.63 -5.58
CA ALA A 81 28.77 -2.08 -5.73
C ALA A 81 29.53 -2.54 -6.98
N MET A 82 29.39 -1.81 -8.10
CA MET A 82 30.12 -2.03 -9.34
C MET A 82 31.63 -1.87 -9.15
N TRP A 83 32.04 -0.85 -8.40
CA TRP A 83 33.45 -0.59 -8.11
C TRP A 83 34.08 -1.68 -7.23
N ILE A 84 33.31 -2.29 -6.32
CA ILE A 84 33.82 -3.36 -5.44
C ILE A 84 33.99 -4.69 -6.18
N SER A 85 32.92 -5.20 -6.81
CA SER A 85 32.97 -6.44 -7.58
C SER A 85 31.69 -6.64 -8.41
N ALA A 86 31.83 -7.28 -9.57
CA ALA A 86 30.70 -7.64 -10.41
C ALA A 86 29.67 -8.54 -9.69
N LYS A 87 30.15 -9.52 -8.90
CA LYS A 87 29.28 -10.42 -8.12
C LYS A 87 28.42 -9.64 -7.12
N PHE A 88 29.02 -8.71 -6.38
CA PHE A 88 28.28 -7.91 -5.40
C PHE A 88 27.32 -6.95 -6.09
N HIS A 89 27.72 -6.34 -7.21
CA HIS A 89 26.86 -5.49 -8.02
C HIS A 89 25.57 -6.21 -8.46
N ILE A 90 25.68 -7.42 -9.02
CA ILE A 90 24.51 -8.22 -9.43
C ILE A 90 23.60 -8.50 -8.23
N ALA A 91 24.17 -8.88 -7.07
CA ALA A 91 23.38 -9.14 -5.87
C ALA A 91 22.62 -7.89 -5.39
N VAL A 92 23.25 -6.71 -5.46
CA VAL A 92 22.60 -5.43 -5.13
C VAL A 92 21.46 -5.16 -6.10
N VAL A 93 21.68 -5.25 -7.41
CA VAL A 93 20.64 -5.05 -8.43
C VAL A 93 19.44 -5.97 -8.20
N GLN A 94 19.68 -7.29 -8.08
CA GLN A 94 18.62 -8.27 -7.83
C GLN A 94 17.84 -7.98 -6.54
N THR A 95 18.52 -7.52 -5.49
CA THR A 95 17.85 -7.17 -4.23
C THR A 95 16.93 -5.96 -4.40
N PHE A 96 17.40 -4.90 -5.07
CA PHE A 96 16.59 -3.72 -5.34
C PHE A 96 15.40 -4.04 -6.26
N ASP A 97 15.59 -4.90 -7.25
CA ASP A 97 14.52 -5.33 -8.17
C ASP A 97 13.47 -6.18 -7.46
N ALA A 98 13.89 -7.09 -6.57
CA ALA A 98 12.98 -7.89 -5.75
C ALA A 98 12.13 -7.01 -4.83
N VAL A 99 12.75 -6.00 -4.19
CA VAL A 99 12.03 -5.04 -3.35
C VAL A 99 11.03 -4.23 -4.17
N ALA A 100 11.43 -3.71 -5.33
CA ALA A 100 10.53 -2.98 -6.22
C ALA A 100 9.34 -3.83 -6.68
N SER A 101 9.60 -5.10 -7.01
CA SER A 101 8.55 -6.06 -7.42
C SER A 101 7.55 -6.34 -6.30
N GLU A 102 8.02 -6.47 -5.05
CA GLU A 102 7.15 -6.68 -3.89
C GLU A 102 6.28 -5.45 -3.61
N TYR A 103 6.85 -4.23 -3.71
CA TYR A 103 6.05 -3.00 -3.61
C TYR A 103 4.93 -2.95 -4.67
N GLN A 104 5.22 -3.29 -5.92
CA GLN A 104 4.20 -3.35 -6.97
C GLN A 104 3.12 -4.41 -6.70
N ARG A 105 3.49 -5.55 -6.10
CA ARG A 105 2.54 -6.59 -5.71
C ARG A 105 1.63 -6.11 -4.58
N LEU A 106 2.20 -5.45 -3.57
CA LEU A 106 1.46 -4.89 -2.44
C LEU A 106 0.50 -3.77 -2.88
N ASP A 107 0.94 -2.90 -3.79
CA ASP A 107 0.13 -1.83 -4.37
C ASP A 107 -1.12 -2.41 -5.08
N LYS A 108 -0.91 -3.39 -5.97
CA LYS A 108 -2.02 -4.13 -6.61
C LYS A 108 -2.94 -4.83 -5.62
N ARG A 109 -2.41 -5.30 -4.50
CA ARG A 109 -3.20 -5.94 -3.44
C ARG A 109 -4.03 -4.90 -2.69
N LEU A 110 -3.44 -3.75 -2.37
CA LEU A 110 -4.12 -2.63 -1.73
C LEU A 110 -5.31 -2.16 -2.58
N ASP A 111 -5.10 -1.97 -3.88
CA ASP A 111 -6.15 -1.60 -4.83
C ASP A 111 -7.33 -2.57 -4.83
N ARG A 112 -7.07 -3.87 -4.75
CA ARG A 112 -8.13 -4.89 -4.68
C ARG A 112 -8.89 -4.76 -3.36
N LEU A 113 -8.18 -4.65 -2.25
CA LEU A 113 -8.81 -4.53 -0.93
C LEU A 113 -9.68 -3.26 -0.82
N CYS A 114 -9.23 -2.14 -1.38
CA CYS A 114 -10.04 -0.92 -1.44
C CYS A 114 -11.34 -1.14 -2.23
N ARG A 115 -11.25 -1.75 -3.43
CA ARG A 115 -12.44 -2.07 -4.24
C ARG A 115 -13.39 -3.04 -3.55
N ASP A 116 -12.86 -4.06 -2.88
CA ASP A 116 -13.67 -5.03 -2.15
C ASP A 116 -14.38 -4.36 -0.97
N LEU A 117 -13.70 -3.45 -0.25
CA LEU A 117 -14.28 -2.67 0.83
C LEU A 117 -15.40 -1.74 0.34
N ASP A 118 -15.20 -1.08 -0.80
CA ASP A 118 -16.20 -0.22 -1.43
C ASP A 118 -17.45 -1.04 -1.82
N ALA A 119 -17.26 -2.21 -2.42
CA ALA A 119 -18.35 -3.11 -2.79
C ALA A 119 -19.16 -3.56 -1.56
N VAL A 120 -18.48 -3.93 -0.47
CA VAL A 120 -19.14 -4.28 0.81
C VAL A 120 -19.93 -3.10 1.37
N THR A 121 -19.36 -1.90 1.34
CA THR A 121 -20.00 -0.67 1.84
C THR A 121 -21.27 -0.34 1.05
N ILE A 122 -21.23 -0.48 -0.28
CA ILE A 122 -22.39 -0.30 -1.16
C ILE A 122 -23.48 -1.33 -0.82
N ASN A 123 -23.11 -2.60 -0.67
CA ASN A 123 -24.06 -3.67 -0.37
C ASN A 123 -24.73 -3.49 1.00
N LEU A 124 -23.98 -3.10 2.03
CA LEU A 124 -24.54 -2.76 3.34
C LEU A 124 -25.53 -1.60 3.27
N SER A 125 -25.19 -0.57 2.50
CA SER A 125 -26.08 0.58 2.27
C SER A 125 -27.37 0.17 1.57
N ASN A 126 -27.27 -0.68 0.54
CA ASN A 126 -28.42 -1.22 -0.19
C ASN A 126 -29.29 -2.11 0.72
N ALA A 127 -28.69 -2.96 1.55
CA ALA A 127 -29.40 -3.77 2.53
C ALA A 127 -30.14 -2.89 3.55
N GLY A 128 -29.51 -1.82 4.05
CA GLY A 128 -30.16 -0.84 4.92
C GLY A 128 -31.38 -0.19 4.27
N ARG A 129 -31.25 0.25 3.01
CA ARG A 129 -32.38 0.79 2.22
C ARG A 129 -33.49 -0.24 2.04
N PHE A 130 -33.15 -1.48 1.70
CA PHE A 130 -34.11 -2.56 1.52
C PHE A 130 -34.90 -2.84 2.80
N LEU A 131 -34.23 -2.94 3.95
CA LEU A 131 -34.89 -3.15 5.24
C LEU A 131 -35.81 -1.98 5.61
N ASN A 132 -35.39 -0.75 5.32
CA ASN A 132 -36.21 0.43 5.57
C ASN A 132 -37.46 0.47 4.66
N ILE A 133 -37.31 0.22 3.36
CA ILE A 133 -38.42 0.28 2.41
C ILE A 133 -39.28 -0.99 2.52
N GLY A 134 -38.70 -2.15 2.25
CA GLY A 134 -39.42 -3.43 2.22
C GLY A 134 -39.94 -3.83 3.60
N GLY A 135 -39.08 -3.77 4.61
CA GLY A 135 -39.40 -4.23 5.96
C GLY A 135 -40.32 -3.28 6.72
N LYS A 136 -39.94 -2.00 6.82
CA LYS A 136 -40.65 -1.02 7.67
C LYS A 136 -41.87 -0.40 6.99
N GLN A 137 -41.85 -0.21 5.67
CA GLN A 137 -42.93 0.48 4.95
C GLN A 137 -43.85 -0.47 4.19
N LEU A 138 -43.29 -1.27 3.28
CA LEU A 138 -44.08 -2.06 2.33
C LEU A 138 -44.80 -3.24 2.99
N LYS A 139 -44.12 -4.01 3.86
CA LYS A 139 -44.73 -5.17 4.53
C LYS A 139 -46.00 -4.81 5.32
N PRO A 140 -46.01 -3.77 6.18
CA PRO A 140 -47.23 -3.33 6.85
C PRO A 140 -48.31 -2.82 5.90
N GLN A 141 -47.93 -2.11 4.83
CA GLN A 141 -48.89 -1.62 3.83
C GLN A 141 -49.61 -2.77 3.14
N LEU A 142 -48.88 -3.78 2.67
CA LEU A 142 -49.46 -4.98 2.06
C LEU A 142 -50.35 -5.74 3.05
N GLN A 143 -49.92 -5.89 4.31
CA GLN A 143 -50.75 -6.50 5.34
C GLN A 143 -52.07 -5.75 5.55
N ARG A 144 -52.04 -4.41 5.56
CA ARG A 144 -53.26 -3.60 5.64
C ARG A 144 -54.16 -3.84 4.42
N SER A 145 -53.64 -3.75 3.20
CA SER A 145 -54.42 -3.99 1.98
C SER A 145 -55.05 -5.38 1.93
N ILE A 146 -54.32 -6.41 2.38
CA ILE A 146 -54.87 -7.78 2.50
C ILE A 146 -56.04 -7.80 3.48
N ASN A 147 -55.87 -7.23 4.68
CA ASN A 147 -56.93 -7.21 5.69
C ASN A 147 -58.16 -6.42 5.22
N ASP A 148 -57.95 -5.29 4.55
CA ASP A 148 -59.03 -4.47 4.00
C ASP A 148 -59.82 -5.25 2.94
N THR A 149 -59.12 -6.01 2.09
CA THR A 149 -59.75 -6.85 1.06
C THR A 149 -60.53 -8.02 1.70
N LEU A 150 -59.96 -8.68 2.71
CA LEU A 150 -60.66 -9.74 3.46
C LEU A 150 -61.94 -9.21 4.11
N LYS A 151 -61.92 -7.99 4.65
CA LYS A 151 -63.09 -7.34 5.24
C LYS A 151 -64.18 -7.06 4.20
N GLN A 152 -63.81 -6.68 2.98
CA GLN A 152 -64.76 -6.46 1.87
C GLN A 152 -65.36 -7.76 1.34
N MET A 153 -64.61 -8.87 1.39
CA MET A 153 -65.10 -10.19 0.95
C MET A 153 -65.99 -10.89 1.97
N GLN A 154 -66.02 -10.46 3.24
CA GLN A 154 -66.95 -11.01 4.21
C GLN A 154 -68.39 -10.65 3.80
N PRO A 155 -69.28 -11.64 3.56
CA PRO A 155 -70.65 -11.36 3.21
C PRO A 155 -71.36 -10.67 4.39
N SER A 156 -71.97 -9.52 4.11
CA SER A 156 -72.91 -8.88 5.03
C SER A 156 -74.07 -9.87 5.25
N LEU A 157 -74.14 -10.47 6.43
CA LEU A 157 -75.33 -11.21 6.84
C LEU A 157 -76.42 -10.18 7.18
N GLU A 158 -77.07 -9.60 6.16
CA GLU A 158 -78.35 -8.96 6.38
C GLU A 158 -79.36 -10.06 6.70
N LEU A 159 -79.58 -10.27 8.00
CA LEU A 159 -80.74 -10.99 8.48
C LEU A 159 -81.97 -10.21 8.01
N VAL A 160 -82.53 -10.62 6.88
CA VAL A 160 -83.91 -10.28 6.52
C VAL A 160 -84.77 -10.91 7.62
N GLU A 161 -85.08 -10.14 8.66
CA GLU A 161 -86.17 -10.47 9.58
C GLU A 161 -87.47 -10.43 8.78
N GLY A 162 -87.78 -11.55 8.14
CA GLY A 162 -89.11 -11.87 7.66
C GLY A 162 -90.01 -12.10 8.88
N GLY A 163 -91.02 -11.26 9.05
CA GLY A 163 -91.99 -11.41 10.14
C GLY A 163 -92.98 -10.24 10.17
N ASN A 164 -93.81 -10.06 9.13
CA ASN A 164 -95.13 -10.66 8.96
C ASN A 164 -96.23 -9.62 9.26
N LYS A 165 -97.24 -9.68 8.41
CA LYS A 165 -98.37 -8.76 8.24
C LYS A 165 -99.21 -8.61 9.50
N SER A 166 -99.75 -7.41 9.71
CA SER A 166 -101.17 -7.16 9.98
C SER A 166 -101.52 -5.73 9.60
#